data_AF-A0A948Z2C0-F1
#
_entry.id   AF-A0A948Z2C0-F1
#
_cell.length_a   1.000
_cell.length_b   1.000
_cell.length_c   1.000
_cell.angle_alpha   90.00
_cell.angle_beta   90.00
_cell.angle_gamma   90.00
#
_symmetry.space_group_name_H-M   'P 1'
#
loop_
_entity.id
_entity.type
_entity.pdbx_description
1 polymer ?
#
loop_
_entity_poly.entity_id
_entity_poly.type
_entity_poly.pdbx_seq_one_letter_code
_entity_poly.pdbx_strand_id
1 'polypeptide(L)'
;MSEFTKKLLAGVATTGVCLSMFSGMAYAEEDKPTADLTFGAYSQYIWRGFELSKDSLVIQPSMTVAYKGFSANLWGNLDTDQYSDTTDGTNNWNETDMTLAYGWEMGPAAFSVGYIYYALDGVDDSQEVFVSAALNTLLTPTLTVYREIDSYQGWYTTLGISHSFPVQGDITLDLGAQASYLSADEASTFADANGDSYSNFHDGMLSVGVTVPVSTYITINPKLSYTFALSNDAQDLMQASSKNGNDDNFIYGGVSVSMAF
;
A
#
# COMPACT_ATOMS: atom_id res chain seq x y z
N MET A 1 -15.39 -12.47 -22.29
CA MET A 1 -14.50 -11.33 -21.99
C MET A 1 -13.95 -10.77 -23.28
N SER A 2 -13.98 -9.45 -23.46
CA SER A 2 -13.29 -8.80 -24.58
C SER A 2 -11.79 -8.80 -24.31
N GLU A 3 -10.96 -8.69 -25.35
CA GLU A 3 -9.50 -8.48 -25.24
C GLU A 3 -9.15 -7.27 -24.35
N PHE A 4 -10.05 -6.30 -24.24
CA PHE A 4 -9.93 -5.13 -23.38
C PHE A 4 -10.02 -5.49 -21.89
N THR A 5 -10.97 -6.36 -21.50
CA THR A 5 -11.09 -6.86 -20.13
C THR A 5 -9.87 -7.68 -19.72
N LYS A 6 -9.25 -8.44 -20.65
CA LYS A 6 -8.03 -9.20 -20.38
C LYS A 6 -6.80 -8.30 -20.13
N LYS A 7 -6.72 -7.15 -20.81
CA LYS A 7 -5.65 -6.17 -20.60
C LYS A 7 -5.84 -5.34 -19.33
N LEU A 8 -7.10 -4.98 -19.01
CA LEU A 8 -7.44 -4.33 -17.74
C LEU A 8 -7.12 -5.26 -16.54
N LEU A 9 -7.42 -6.55 -16.66
CA LEU A 9 -7.06 -7.59 -15.67
C LEU A 9 -5.55 -7.83 -15.56
N ALA A 10 -4.78 -7.56 -16.61
CA ALA A 10 -3.31 -7.56 -16.58
C ALA A 10 -2.72 -6.22 -16.07
N GLY A 11 -3.57 -5.20 -15.89
CA GLY A 11 -3.23 -3.83 -15.48
C GLY A 11 -3.24 -3.60 -13.97
N VAL A 12 -3.61 -4.60 -13.18
CA VAL A 12 -3.67 -4.47 -11.71
C VAL A 12 -3.06 -5.69 -11.04
N ALA A 13 -1.75 -5.64 -10.89
CA ALA A 13 -1.02 -6.32 -9.82
C ALA A 13 0.11 -5.37 -9.47
N THR A 14 0.04 -4.72 -8.33
CA THR A 14 1.16 -3.92 -7.80
C THR A 14 0.84 -3.65 -6.33
N THR A 15 1.79 -3.82 -5.42
CA THR A 15 1.69 -3.57 -3.96
C THR A 15 2.50 -2.34 -3.57
N GLY A 16 2.74 -2.11 -2.28
CA GLY A 16 3.58 -1.02 -1.81
C GLY A 16 3.01 -0.31 -0.59
N VAL A 17 3.20 -0.94 0.56
CA VAL A 17 3.01 -0.40 1.92
C VAL A 17 3.93 0.82 2.12
N CYS A 18 3.51 2.02 1.70
CA CYS A 18 4.28 3.25 1.96
C CYS A 18 3.95 3.92 3.30
N LEU A 19 2.91 3.47 4.02
CA LEU A 19 2.47 4.14 5.26
C LEU A 19 3.39 3.90 6.49
N SER A 20 4.31 2.95 6.46
CA SER A 20 5.15 2.62 7.63
C SER A 20 6.47 3.38 7.71
N MET A 21 6.84 4.20 6.72
CA MET A 21 8.17 4.83 6.69
C MET A 21 8.36 6.02 7.65
N PHE A 22 7.29 6.49 8.32
CA PHE A 22 7.40 7.59 9.28
C PHE A 22 7.51 7.12 10.74
N SER A 23 7.45 5.81 11.01
CA SER A 23 7.45 5.25 12.38
C SER A 23 8.81 5.34 13.10
N GLY A 24 9.85 5.89 12.47
CA GLY A 24 11.24 5.74 12.91
C GLY A 24 12.06 7.00 13.18
N MET A 25 11.50 8.22 13.15
CA MET A 25 12.31 9.45 13.38
C MET A 25 12.10 10.12 14.74
N ALA A 26 11.40 9.48 15.68
CA ALA A 26 11.46 9.87 17.08
C ALA A 26 12.53 9.02 17.79
N TYR A 27 13.69 9.61 18.04
CA TYR A 27 14.46 9.59 19.30
C TYR A 27 15.95 9.86 19.02
N ALA A 28 16.50 10.80 19.79
CA ALA A 28 17.93 11.06 19.90
C ALA A 28 18.63 9.91 20.65
N GLU A 29 18.59 8.71 20.07
CA GLU A 29 19.40 7.56 20.45
C GLU A 29 20.55 7.43 19.43
N GLU A 30 21.70 6.89 19.86
CA GLU A 30 22.96 6.88 19.09
C GLU A 30 22.77 6.66 17.58
N ASP A 31 23.55 7.38 16.78
CA ASP A 31 23.67 7.36 15.30
C ASP A 31 23.92 5.93 14.76
N LYS A 32 22.93 5.05 14.86
CA LYS A 32 22.99 3.60 14.59
C LYS A 32 22.05 3.23 13.46
N PRO A 33 22.40 2.23 12.65
CA PRO A 33 21.45 1.61 11.75
C PRO A 33 20.29 1.01 12.53
N THR A 34 19.08 1.14 12.00
CA THR A 34 17.89 0.45 12.50
C THR A 34 17.48 -0.66 11.55
N ALA A 35 16.84 -1.69 12.08
CA ALA A 35 16.21 -2.71 11.26
C ALA A 35 14.84 -3.09 11.82
N ASP A 36 13.87 -3.29 10.93
CA ASP A 36 12.54 -3.82 11.24
C ASP A 36 12.28 -5.05 10.38
N LEU A 37 11.76 -6.11 11.00
CA LEU A 37 11.24 -7.29 10.34
C LEU A 37 9.76 -7.45 10.73
N THR A 38 8.89 -7.39 9.75
CA THR A 38 7.45 -7.51 9.92
C THR A 38 6.90 -8.71 9.16
N PHE A 39 6.02 -9.47 9.80
CA PHE A 39 5.22 -10.51 9.16
C PHE A 39 3.75 -10.19 9.35
N GLY A 40 3.03 -9.93 8.24
CA GLY A 40 1.59 -9.74 8.23
C GLY A 40 0.84 -10.96 7.73
N ALA A 41 -0.33 -11.23 8.29
CA ALA A 41 -1.31 -12.17 7.74
C ALA A 41 -2.66 -11.48 7.65
N TYR A 42 -3.23 -11.38 6.44
CA TYR A 42 -4.44 -10.60 6.16
C TYR A 42 -5.48 -11.39 5.39
N SER A 43 -6.75 -11.06 5.60
CA SER A 43 -7.90 -11.71 4.98
C SER A 43 -8.02 -11.46 3.48
N GLN A 44 -7.45 -10.35 3.00
CA GLN A 44 -7.44 -9.96 1.59
C GLN A 44 -6.26 -9.02 1.36
N TYR A 45 -5.84 -8.96 0.10
CA TYR A 45 -4.88 -8.00 -0.38
C TYR A 45 -5.56 -6.98 -1.30
N ILE A 46 -5.69 -5.74 -0.82
CA ILE A 46 -6.30 -4.60 -1.52
C ILE A 46 -5.24 -3.52 -1.73
N TRP A 47 -5.12 -2.99 -2.95
CA TRP A 47 -4.17 -1.94 -3.31
C TRP A 47 -4.79 -0.87 -4.19
N ARG A 48 -4.70 0.39 -3.74
CA ARG A 48 -5.30 1.56 -4.43
C ARG A 48 -6.77 1.30 -4.82
N GLY A 49 -7.53 0.63 -3.96
CA GLY A 49 -8.90 0.24 -4.26
C GLY A 49 -9.09 -1.07 -5.04
N PHE A 50 -8.04 -1.66 -5.60
CA PHE A 50 -8.16 -2.88 -6.38
C PHE A 50 -8.03 -4.16 -5.55
N GLU A 51 -8.88 -5.14 -5.84
CA GLU A 51 -8.87 -6.47 -5.23
C GLU A 51 -7.82 -7.38 -5.89
N LEU A 52 -6.76 -7.69 -5.15
CA LEU A 52 -5.63 -8.48 -5.66
C LEU A 52 -5.60 -9.92 -5.16
N SER A 53 -6.26 -10.21 -4.04
CA SER A 53 -6.55 -11.57 -3.59
C SER A 53 -8.03 -11.73 -3.26
N LYS A 54 -8.50 -12.98 -3.28
CA LYS A 54 -9.90 -13.28 -2.97
C LYS A 54 -10.04 -14.67 -2.35
N ASP A 55 -10.93 -14.76 -1.36
CA ASP A 55 -11.27 -16.00 -0.65
C ASP A 55 -10.04 -16.74 -0.06
N SER A 56 -8.96 -16.00 0.17
CA SER A 56 -7.65 -16.53 0.54
C SER A 56 -6.96 -15.64 1.58
N LEU A 57 -6.13 -16.25 2.42
CA LEU A 57 -5.25 -15.53 3.33
C LEU A 57 -4.02 -15.06 2.54
N VAL A 58 -3.57 -13.82 2.77
CA VAL A 58 -2.27 -13.36 2.28
C VAL A 58 -1.26 -13.25 3.41
N ILE A 59 -0.02 -13.63 3.14
CA ILE A 59 1.11 -13.54 4.05
C ILE A 59 2.12 -12.57 3.45
N GLN A 60 2.43 -11.51 4.21
CA GLN A 60 3.15 -10.35 3.71
C GLN A 60 4.38 -10.08 4.58
N PRO A 61 5.51 -10.77 4.34
CA PRO A 61 6.78 -10.45 4.99
C PRO A 61 7.33 -9.11 4.48
N SER A 62 7.99 -8.39 5.37
CA SER A 62 8.65 -7.12 5.07
C SER A 62 9.88 -6.94 5.94
N MET A 63 10.98 -6.44 5.36
CA MET A 63 12.18 -6.08 6.09
C MET A 63 12.63 -4.69 5.68
N THR A 64 12.88 -3.82 6.65
CA THR A 64 13.42 -2.47 6.43
C THR A 64 14.74 -2.31 7.15
N VAL A 65 15.72 -1.70 6.50
CA VAL A 65 16.93 -1.18 7.15
C VAL A 65 17.03 0.31 6.89
N ALA A 66 17.40 1.09 7.90
CA ALA A 66 17.54 2.54 7.75
C ALA A 66 18.77 3.10 8.46
N TYR A 67 19.35 4.14 7.88
CA TYR A 67 20.47 4.87 8.44
C TYR A 67 20.58 6.28 7.85
N LYS A 68 20.66 7.30 8.72
CA LYS A 68 20.87 8.71 8.34
C LYS A 68 19.90 9.23 7.27
N GLY A 69 18.63 8.92 7.43
CA GLY A 69 17.56 9.31 6.51
C GLY A 69 17.41 8.40 5.30
N PHE A 70 18.40 7.56 4.97
CA PHE A 70 18.25 6.54 3.94
C PHE A 70 17.54 5.31 4.50
N SER A 71 16.66 4.72 3.70
CA SER A 71 16.06 3.41 3.99
C SER A 71 16.03 2.53 2.75
N ALA A 72 16.13 1.22 2.99
CA ALA A 72 15.88 0.17 2.02
C ALA A 72 14.85 -0.80 2.61
N ASN A 73 13.80 -1.11 1.86
CA ASN A 73 12.77 -2.07 2.22
C ASN A 73 12.67 -3.17 1.16
N LEU A 74 12.46 -4.40 1.63
CA LEU A 74 12.08 -5.53 0.81
C LEU A 74 10.78 -6.09 1.36
N TRP A 75 9.75 -6.15 0.53
CA TRP A 75 8.43 -6.65 0.86
C TRP A 75 8.05 -7.78 -0.10
N GLY A 76 7.20 -8.71 0.32
CA GLY A 76 6.65 -9.71 -0.58
C GLY A 76 5.22 -10.09 -0.25
N ASN A 77 4.55 -10.70 -1.22
CA ASN A 77 3.20 -11.22 -1.06
C ASN A 77 3.14 -12.71 -1.38
N LEU A 78 2.56 -13.47 -0.46
CA LEU A 78 2.16 -14.85 -0.68
C LEU A 78 0.65 -14.95 -0.51
N ASP A 79 -0.05 -15.28 -1.59
CA ASP A 79 -1.47 -15.60 -1.59
C ASP A 79 -1.68 -17.10 -1.39
N THR A 80 -2.29 -17.50 -0.27
CA THR A 80 -2.39 -18.92 0.12
C THR A 80 -3.24 -19.77 -0.83
N ASP A 81 -4.15 -19.14 -1.57
CA ASP A 81 -5.00 -19.78 -2.57
C ASP A 81 -5.23 -18.79 -3.72
N GLN A 82 -4.18 -18.55 -4.50
CA GLN A 82 -4.16 -17.49 -5.49
C GLN A 82 -5.27 -17.67 -6.53
N TYR A 83 -6.16 -16.69 -6.60
CA TYR A 83 -7.17 -16.61 -7.64
C TYR A 83 -6.50 -16.26 -8.98
N SER A 84 -6.24 -17.27 -9.80
CA SER A 84 -5.57 -17.11 -11.09
C SER A 84 -6.30 -17.84 -12.23
N ASP A 85 -6.62 -17.08 -13.28
CA ASP A 85 -7.08 -17.59 -14.57
C ASP A 85 -5.90 -17.77 -15.57
N THR A 86 -4.68 -17.34 -15.21
CA THR A 86 -3.57 -17.10 -16.17
C THR A 86 -2.22 -17.70 -15.78
N THR A 87 -2.01 -18.13 -14.54
CA THR A 87 -0.77 -18.78 -14.09
C THR A 87 -1.00 -20.28 -13.83
N ASP A 88 0.00 -21.11 -14.16
CA ASP A 88 0.02 -22.50 -13.69
C ASP A 88 0.03 -22.45 -12.17
N GLY A 89 -1.09 -22.76 -11.52
CA GLY A 89 -1.39 -22.62 -10.07
C GLY A 89 -0.46 -23.38 -9.12
N THR A 90 0.84 -23.11 -9.23
CA THR A 90 1.97 -23.77 -8.58
C THR A 90 2.85 -22.76 -7.86
N ASN A 91 2.74 -21.47 -8.20
CA ASN A 91 3.37 -20.38 -7.49
C ASN A 91 2.30 -19.52 -6.81
N ASN A 92 2.39 -19.42 -5.48
CA ASN A 92 1.51 -18.61 -4.64
C ASN A 92 2.22 -17.32 -4.18
N TRP A 93 3.51 -17.18 -4.50
CA TRP A 93 4.28 -15.97 -4.27
C TRP A 93 4.17 -15.08 -5.50
N ASN A 94 3.34 -14.05 -5.42
CA ASN A 94 2.95 -13.29 -6.61
C ASN A 94 3.65 -11.93 -6.74
N GLU A 95 4.38 -11.47 -5.72
CA GLU A 95 5.04 -10.17 -5.78
C GLU A 95 6.22 -10.03 -4.82
N THR A 96 7.22 -9.24 -5.23
CA THR A 96 8.30 -8.74 -4.39
C THR A 96 8.63 -7.30 -4.73
N ASP A 97 8.60 -6.44 -3.71
CA ASP A 97 8.83 -5.01 -3.87
C ASP A 97 10.15 -4.64 -3.21
N MET A 98 10.97 -3.88 -3.93
CA MET A 98 12.15 -3.24 -3.36
C MET A 98 11.94 -1.74 -3.35
N THR A 99 12.01 -1.13 -2.17
CA THR A 99 11.90 0.33 -2.02
C THR A 99 13.21 0.91 -1.49
N LEU A 100 13.67 1.99 -2.11
CA LEU A 100 14.74 2.84 -1.62
C LEU A 100 14.19 4.24 -1.36
N ALA A 101 14.45 4.81 -0.19
CA ALA A 101 13.96 6.15 0.13
C ALA A 101 14.99 6.99 0.89
N TYR A 102 14.81 8.31 0.82
CA TYR A 102 15.49 9.30 1.63
C TYR A 102 14.47 10.22 2.29
N GLY A 103 14.49 10.26 3.63
CA GLY A 103 13.63 11.10 4.44
C GLY A 103 14.40 12.17 5.21
N TRP A 104 13.78 13.33 5.40
CA TRP A 104 14.32 14.41 6.23
C TRP A 104 13.20 15.23 6.86
N GLU A 105 13.53 15.99 7.90
CA GLU A 105 12.58 16.86 8.60
C GLU A 105 12.99 18.33 8.49
N MET A 106 11.98 19.20 8.38
CA MET A 106 12.14 20.66 8.45
C MET A 106 11.05 21.25 9.34
N GLY A 107 11.39 21.48 10.60
CA GLY A 107 10.42 21.95 11.60
C GLY A 107 9.32 20.90 11.82
N PRO A 108 8.03 21.25 11.72
CA PRO A 108 6.95 20.28 11.91
C PRO A 108 6.69 19.40 10.67
N ALA A 109 7.38 19.63 9.55
CA ALA A 109 7.18 18.89 8.32
C ALA A 109 8.24 17.79 8.17
N ALA A 110 7.79 16.57 7.88
CA ALA A 110 8.64 15.47 7.44
C ALA A 110 8.43 15.27 5.93
N PHE A 111 9.51 15.04 5.20
CA PHE A 111 9.52 14.83 3.77
C PHE A 111 10.20 13.51 3.45
N SER A 112 9.79 12.87 2.35
CA SER A 112 10.52 11.75 1.78
C SER A 112 10.45 11.75 0.26
N VAL A 113 11.48 11.20 -0.36
CA VAL A 113 11.48 10.81 -1.77
C VAL A 113 11.92 9.37 -1.86
N GLY A 114 11.42 8.64 -2.85
CA GLY A 114 11.81 7.25 -3.01
C GLY A 114 11.57 6.70 -4.41
N TYR A 115 12.07 5.49 -4.57
CA TYR A 115 11.98 4.66 -5.77
C TYR A 115 11.53 3.27 -5.33
N ILE A 116 10.64 2.67 -6.10
CA ILE A 116 10.08 1.34 -5.90
C ILE A 116 10.28 0.54 -7.18
N TYR A 117 10.78 -0.68 -7.04
CA TYR A 117 10.77 -1.70 -8.09
C TYR A 117 9.82 -2.82 -7.70
N TYR A 118 8.94 -3.18 -8.62
CA TYR A 118 7.94 -4.23 -8.49
C TYR A 118 8.37 -5.43 -9.32
N ALA A 119 8.71 -6.54 -8.65
CA ALA A 119 8.90 -7.83 -9.30
C ALA A 119 7.59 -8.62 -9.22
N LEU A 120 6.90 -8.75 -10.36
CA LEU A 120 5.52 -9.22 -10.44
C LEU A 120 5.45 -10.60 -11.09
N ASP A 121 4.62 -11.49 -10.54
CA ASP A 121 4.36 -12.79 -11.18
C ASP A 121 3.19 -12.69 -12.17
N GLY A 122 3.40 -13.22 -13.38
CA GLY A 122 2.37 -13.31 -14.42
C GLY A 122 2.09 -12.03 -15.21
N VAL A 123 2.76 -10.91 -14.90
CA VAL A 123 2.68 -9.63 -15.64
C VAL A 123 4.05 -8.98 -15.76
N ASP A 124 4.15 -7.84 -16.46
CA ASP A 124 5.40 -7.11 -16.62
C ASP A 124 5.77 -6.39 -15.31
N ASP A 125 7.02 -6.55 -14.86
CA ASP A 125 7.60 -5.75 -13.78
C ASP A 125 7.40 -4.25 -14.00
N SER A 126 7.44 -3.48 -12.92
CA SER A 126 7.13 -2.05 -12.95
C SER A 126 8.06 -1.26 -12.03
N GLN A 127 8.12 0.05 -12.25
CA GLN A 127 8.93 0.97 -11.46
C GLN A 127 8.15 2.24 -11.14
N GLU A 128 8.32 2.74 -9.93
CA GLU A 128 7.63 3.93 -9.46
C GLU A 128 8.56 4.84 -8.65
N VAL A 129 8.38 6.15 -8.77
CA VAL A 129 9.01 7.13 -7.89
C VAL A 129 7.95 7.86 -7.10
N PHE A 130 8.29 8.27 -5.88
CA PHE A 130 7.36 9.01 -5.04
C PHE A 130 8.02 10.17 -4.30
N VAL A 131 7.17 11.13 -3.92
CA VAL A 131 7.47 12.19 -2.95
C VAL A 131 6.35 12.26 -1.92
N SER A 132 6.71 12.42 -0.66
CA SER A 132 5.76 12.56 0.44
C SER A 132 6.08 13.77 1.31
N ALA A 133 5.03 14.37 1.87
CA ALA A 133 5.12 15.38 2.92
C ALA A 133 4.07 15.09 3.99
N ALA A 134 4.51 15.01 5.25
CA ALA A 134 3.66 14.82 6.42
C ALA A 134 3.88 15.97 7.42
N LEU A 135 2.82 16.41 8.10
CA LEU A 135 2.92 17.43 9.15
C LEU A 135 2.71 16.81 10.53
N ASN A 136 3.67 16.96 11.42
CA ASN A 136 3.57 16.55 12.82
C ASN A 136 2.60 17.46 13.59
N THR A 137 1.32 17.13 13.47
CA THR A 137 0.18 17.79 14.10
C THR A 137 -0.79 16.71 14.58
N LEU A 138 -1.88 17.09 15.26
CA LEU A 138 -2.84 16.12 15.81
C LEU A 138 -3.25 15.04 14.80
N LEU A 139 -3.55 15.40 13.56
CA LEU A 139 -4.07 14.45 12.56
C LEU A 139 -3.04 13.97 11.56
N THR A 140 -1.76 14.28 11.76
CA THR A 140 -0.65 13.90 10.86
C THR A 140 -1.01 13.92 9.37
N PRO A 141 -1.51 15.04 8.82
CA PRO A 141 -1.92 15.08 7.43
C PRO A 141 -0.71 14.77 6.54
N THR A 142 -0.90 13.83 5.62
CA THR A 142 0.16 13.28 4.78
C THR A 142 -0.29 13.31 3.33
N LEU A 143 0.47 13.99 2.48
CA LEU A 143 0.31 14.01 1.03
C LEU A 143 1.43 13.16 0.43
N THR A 144 1.09 12.20 -0.42
CA THR A 144 2.08 11.46 -1.21
C THR A 144 1.67 11.45 -2.67
N VAL A 145 2.64 11.71 -3.55
CA VAL A 145 2.48 11.67 -5.00
C VAL A 145 3.42 10.61 -5.54
N TYR A 146 2.84 9.68 -6.29
CA TYR A 146 3.52 8.58 -6.95
C TYR A 146 3.45 8.76 -8.46
N ARG A 147 4.52 8.37 -9.14
CA ARG A 147 4.62 8.37 -10.60
C ARG A 147 5.18 7.03 -11.05
N GLU A 148 4.35 6.24 -11.72
CA GLU A 148 4.78 5.03 -12.40
C GLU A 148 5.52 5.44 -13.69
N ILE A 149 6.66 4.81 -13.94
CA ILE A 149 7.61 5.20 -15.00
C ILE A 149 7.95 4.07 -15.97
N ASP A 150 7.26 2.93 -15.92
CA ASP A 150 7.57 1.75 -16.71
C ASP A 150 6.29 1.14 -17.33
N SER A 151 5.77 0.04 -16.79
CA SER A 151 4.73 -0.78 -17.41
C SER A 151 3.31 -0.22 -17.26
N TYR A 152 3.05 0.63 -16.26
CA TYR A 152 1.72 1.09 -15.88
C TYR A 152 1.64 2.61 -15.68
N GLN A 153 2.10 3.36 -16.68
CA GLN A 153 2.37 4.80 -16.56
C GLN A 153 1.15 5.61 -16.13
N GLY A 154 1.37 6.42 -15.10
CA GLY A 154 0.34 7.29 -14.53
C GLY A 154 0.78 7.90 -13.21
N TRP A 155 -0.13 8.66 -12.63
CA TRP A 155 0.02 9.30 -11.34
C TRP A 155 -0.99 8.71 -10.36
N TYR A 156 -0.52 8.48 -9.14
CA TYR A 156 -1.39 8.19 -8.01
C TYR A 156 -1.07 9.17 -6.88
N THR A 157 -2.07 9.86 -6.36
CA THR A 157 -1.88 10.86 -5.30
C THR A 157 -2.78 10.53 -4.13
N THR A 158 -2.27 10.57 -2.92
CA THR A 158 -3.05 10.34 -1.69
C THR A 158 -2.95 11.51 -0.74
N LEU A 159 -4.08 11.87 -0.13
CA LEU A 159 -4.13 12.73 1.04
C LEU A 159 -4.75 11.94 2.19
N GLY A 160 -3.97 11.71 3.24
CA GLY A 160 -4.38 10.97 4.42
C GLY A 160 -4.28 11.78 5.71
N ILE A 161 -5.02 11.35 6.71
CA ILE A 161 -4.90 11.79 8.10
C ILE A 161 -4.85 10.56 9.01
N SER A 162 -4.15 10.66 10.14
CA SER A 162 -4.08 9.62 11.15
C SER A 162 -3.93 10.18 12.56
N HIS A 163 -4.42 9.45 13.55
CA HIS A 163 -4.18 9.76 14.95
C HIS A 163 -4.16 8.50 15.80
N SER A 164 -3.25 8.46 16.77
CA SER A 164 -3.10 7.37 17.73
C SER A 164 -3.54 7.82 19.11
N PHE A 165 -4.60 7.20 19.63
CA PHE A 165 -5.12 7.47 20.96
C PHE A 165 -4.51 6.50 21.97
N PRO A 166 -3.96 6.97 23.10
CA PRO A 166 -3.52 6.07 24.16
C PRO A 166 -4.72 5.33 24.75
N VAL A 167 -4.61 4.01 24.91
CA VAL A 167 -5.65 3.15 25.51
C VAL A 167 -5.24 2.73 26.91
N GLN A 168 -4.13 2.01 27.04
CA GLN A 168 -3.59 1.53 28.32
C GLN A 168 -2.10 1.23 28.22
N GLY A 169 -1.30 1.81 29.11
CA GLY A 169 0.16 1.68 29.03
C GLY A 169 0.65 2.21 27.69
N ASP A 170 1.44 1.39 26.99
CA ASP A 170 1.98 1.72 25.66
C ASP A 170 1.07 1.23 24.52
N ILE A 171 -0.13 0.74 24.83
CA ILE A 171 -1.12 0.32 23.82
C ILE A 171 -1.85 1.54 23.25
N THR A 172 -1.91 1.64 21.93
CA THR A 172 -2.64 2.70 21.21
C THR A 172 -3.75 2.16 20.34
N LEU A 173 -4.81 2.96 20.17
CA LEU A 173 -5.85 2.79 19.15
C LEU A 173 -5.52 3.76 18.01
N ASP A 174 -5.26 3.20 16.84
CA ASP A 174 -4.77 3.94 15.68
C ASP A 174 -5.89 4.10 14.66
N LEU A 175 -6.28 5.34 14.37
CA LEU A 175 -7.30 5.66 13.37
C LEU A 175 -6.67 6.33 12.16
N GLY A 176 -7.17 6.01 10.98
CA GLY A 176 -6.72 6.59 9.72
C GLY A 176 -7.84 6.78 8.71
N ALA A 177 -7.71 7.82 7.89
CA ALA A 177 -8.56 8.06 6.73
C ALA A 177 -7.72 8.57 5.57
N GLN A 178 -8.07 8.20 4.34
CA GLN A 178 -7.37 8.61 3.13
C GLN A 178 -8.35 8.79 1.97
N ALA A 179 -8.03 9.72 1.08
CA ALA A 179 -8.63 9.85 -0.25
C ALA A 179 -7.52 9.91 -1.29
N SER A 180 -7.81 9.41 -2.50
CA SER A 180 -6.83 9.37 -3.58
C SER A 180 -7.35 9.94 -4.89
N TYR A 181 -6.42 10.26 -5.78
CA TYR A 181 -6.65 10.61 -7.19
C TYR A 181 -5.71 9.76 -8.05
N LEU A 182 -6.27 9.09 -9.05
CA LEU A 182 -5.53 8.26 -10.01
C LEU A 182 -5.69 8.86 -11.41
N SER A 183 -4.59 8.98 -12.14
CA SER A 183 -4.54 9.52 -13.51
C SER A 183 -3.62 8.66 -14.35
N ALA A 184 -4.17 7.91 -15.30
CA ALA A 184 -3.40 7.14 -16.25
C ALA A 184 -2.89 8.04 -17.38
N ASP A 185 -1.66 7.80 -17.83
CA ASP A 185 -1.11 8.52 -18.98
C ASP A 185 -1.80 8.07 -20.29
N GLU A 186 -2.18 6.79 -20.36
CA GLU A 186 -2.76 6.16 -21.53
C GLU A 186 -3.95 5.26 -21.13
N ALA A 187 -4.97 5.19 -22.00
CA ALA A 187 -6.14 4.33 -21.78
C ALA A 187 -5.80 2.83 -21.73
N SER A 188 -4.63 2.43 -22.24
CA SER A 188 -4.16 1.04 -22.15
C SER A 188 -3.76 0.63 -20.73
N THR A 189 -3.42 1.59 -19.87
CA THR A 189 -3.12 1.35 -18.46
C THR A 189 -4.43 1.24 -17.68
N PHE A 190 -5.19 2.34 -17.65
CA PHE A 190 -6.54 2.40 -17.10
C PHE A 190 -7.41 3.25 -18.02
N ALA A 191 -8.57 2.72 -18.39
CA ALA A 191 -9.56 3.44 -19.18
C ALA A 191 -10.79 3.78 -18.35
N ASP A 192 -11.40 4.93 -18.67
CA ASP A 192 -12.73 5.27 -18.19
C ASP A 192 -13.82 4.50 -18.97
N ALA A 193 -15.09 4.72 -18.60
CA ALA A 193 -16.23 4.08 -19.26
C ALA A 193 -16.40 4.48 -20.75
N ASN A 194 -15.78 5.58 -21.20
CA ASN A 194 -15.80 6.04 -22.59
C ASN A 194 -14.65 5.44 -23.41
N GLY A 195 -13.68 4.80 -22.76
CA GLY A 195 -12.47 4.26 -23.38
C GLY A 195 -11.32 5.27 -23.47
N ASP A 196 -11.44 6.43 -22.81
CA ASP A 196 -10.37 7.42 -22.69
C ASP A 196 -9.48 7.10 -21.47
N SER A 197 -8.30 7.73 -21.38
CA SER A 197 -7.38 7.55 -20.24
C SER A 197 -8.06 7.96 -18.93
N TYR A 198 -8.09 7.06 -17.95
CA TYR A 198 -8.73 7.30 -16.66
C TYR A 198 -8.08 8.46 -15.90
N SER A 199 -8.87 9.38 -15.35
CA SER A 199 -8.35 10.44 -14.46
C SER A 199 -9.43 10.96 -13.51
N ASN A 200 -9.51 10.42 -12.30
CA ASN A 200 -10.51 10.83 -11.32
C ASN A 200 -10.11 10.57 -9.85
N PHE A 201 -10.90 11.09 -8.92
CA PHE A 201 -10.85 10.65 -7.53
C PHE A 201 -11.17 9.16 -7.48
N HIS A 202 -10.25 8.38 -6.91
CA HIS A 202 -10.22 6.94 -7.12
C HIS A 202 -10.77 6.20 -5.91
N ASP A 203 -9.96 6.00 -4.87
CA ASP A 203 -10.32 5.24 -3.69
C ASP A 203 -10.22 6.05 -2.39
N GLY A 204 -11.15 5.77 -1.49
CA GLY A 204 -11.16 6.24 -0.12
C GLY A 204 -10.91 5.06 0.80
N MET A 205 -10.13 5.28 1.86
CA MET A 205 -9.83 4.25 2.86
C MET A 205 -10.10 4.77 4.27
N LEU A 206 -10.77 3.97 5.08
CA LEU A 206 -10.84 4.13 6.53
C LEU A 206 -10.10 2.96 7.20
N SER A 207 -9.36 3.22 8.26
CA SER A 207 -8.66 2.16 9.00
C SER A 207 -8.74 2.35 10.50
N VAL A 208 -8.83 1.23 11.20
CA VAL A 208 -8.66 1.11 12.65
C VAL A 208 -7.64 0.02 12.94
N GLY A 209 -6.68 0.31 13.80
CA GLY A 209 -5.67 -0.63 14.28
C GLY A 209 -5.44 -0.48 15.77
N VAL A 210 -4.77 -1.47 16.35
CA VAL A 210 -4.27 -1.37 17.73
C VAL A 210 -2.80 -1.72 17.73
N THR A 211 -1.95 -0.84 18.25
CA THR A 211 -0.54 -1.15 18.47
C THR A 211 -0.39 -1.75 19.86
N VAL A 212 0.09 -2.99 19.95
CA VAL A 212 0.31 -3.70 21.22
C VAL A 212 1.79 -4.07 21.38
N PRO A 213 2.57 -3.27 22.13
CA PRO A 213 3.93 -3.62 22.49
C PRO A 213 3.94 -4.85 23.43
N VAL A 214 4.58 -5.93 23.01
CA VAL A 214 4.68 -7.19 23.78
C VAL A 214 6.00 -7.26 24.55
N SER A 215 7.06 -6.70 23.97
CA SER A 215 8.37 -6.57 24.60
C SER A 215 9.09 -5.34 24.01
N THR A 216 10.32 -5.09 24.44
CA THR A 216 11.16 -4.02 23.88
C THR A 216 11.32 -4.08 22.36
N TYR A 217 11.30 -5.29 21.77
CA TYR A 217 11.56 -5.46 20.34
C TYR A 217 10.32 -5.92 19.54
N ILE A 218 9.29 -6.43 20.22
CA ILE A 218 8.16 -7.11 19.55
C ILE A 218 6.88 -6.31 19.74
N THR A 219 6.21 -6.02 18.63
CA THR A 219 4.91 -5.36 18.59
C THR A 219 3.92 -6.18 17.78
N ILE A 220 2.68 -6.31 18.25
CA ILE A 220 1.58 -6.94 17.53
C ILE A 220 0.57 -5.87 17.11
N ASN A 221 0.12 -5.91 15.86
CA ASN A 221 -0.76 -4.92 15.27
C ASN A 221 -1.95 -5.59 14.56
N PRO A 222 -3.06 -5.89 15.26
CA PRO A 222 -4.33 -6.16 14.59
C PRO A 222 -4.84 -4.90 13.88
N LYS A 223 -5.35 -5.06 12.66
CA LYS A 223 -5.88 -3.96 11.84
C LYS A 223 -7.12 -4.39 11.06
N LEU A 224 -8.04 -3.45 10.87
CA LEU A 224 -9.17 -3.53 9.95
C LEU A 224 -9.20 -2.27 9.09
N SER A 225 -9.49 -2.44 7.81
CA SER A 225 -9.61 -1.37 6.83
C SER A 225 -10.88 -1.55 6.00
N TYR A 226 -11.42 -0.43 5.53
CA TYR A 226 -12.51 -0.36 4.58
C TYR A 226 -12.12 0.58 3.45
N THR A 227 -12.10 0.06 2.22
CA THR A 227 -11.78 0.82 1.02
C THR A 227 -13.00 0.87 0.10
N PHE A 228 -13.23 1.99 -0.57
CA PHE A 228 -14.41 2.21 -1.42
C PHE A 228 -14.13 3.24 -2.52
N ALA A 229 -14.87 3.16 -3.62
CA ALA A 229 -14.79 4.12 -4.72
C ALA A 229 -15.23 5.55 -4.31
N LEU A 230 -14.48 6.57 -4.73
CA LEU A 230 -14.79 7.99 -4.49
C LEU A 230 -15.58 8.66 -5.63
N SER A 231 -15.65 8.04 -6.79
CA SER A 231 -16.36 8.52 -7.97
C SER A 231 -17.06 7.38 -8.71
N ASN A 232 -18.01 7.72 -9.59
CA ASN A 232 -18.67 6.72 -10.44
C ASN A 232 -17.67 6.03 -11.37
N ASP A 233 -16.72 6.79 -11.93
CA ASP A 233 -15.68 6.21 -12.78
C ASP A 233 -14.77 5.27 -11.99
N ALA A 234 -14.47 5.59 -10.72
CA ALA A 234 -13.74 4.69 -9.84
C ALA A 234 -14.54 3.42 -9.51
N GLN A 235 -15.85 3.56 -9.26
CA GLN A 235 -16.74 2.42 -9.07
C GLN A 235 -16.70 1.50 -10.29
N ASP A 236 -16.88 2.05 -11.49
CA ASP A 236 -16.83 1.26 -12.73
C ASP A 236 -15.48 0.57 -12.91
N LEU A 237 -14.37 1.29 -12.69
CA LEU A 237 -13.02 0.76 -12.83
C LEU A 237 -12.70 -0.33 -11.79
N MET A 238 -13.09 -0.12 -10.52
CA MET A 238 -12.88 -1.08 -9.44
C MET A 238 -13.73 -2.33 -9.65
N GLN A 239 -15.02 -2.19 -10.02
CA GLN A 239 -15.87 -3.34 -10.36
C GLN A 239 -15.30 -4.12 -11.53
N ALA A 240 -14.89 -3.45 -12.61
CA ALA A 240 -14.33 -4.09 -13.78
C ALA A 240 -13.03 -4.86 -13.49
N SER A 241 -12.29 -4.44 -12.47
CA SER A 241 -11.01 -5.04 -12.05
C SER A 241 -11.15 -6.02 -10.88
N SER A 242 -12.30 -6.08 -10.23
CA SER A 242 -12.54 -7.00 -9.12
C SER A 242 -12.60 -8.44 -9.60
N LYS A 243 -12.28 -9.41 -8.74
CA LYS A 243 -12.22 -10.83 -9.10
C LYS A 243 -13.61 -11.39 -9.44
N ASN A 244 -14.68 -10.75 -8.99
CA ASN A 244 -16.07 -11.07 -9.36
C ASN A 244 -16.61 -10.20 -10.51
N GLY A 245 -15.92 -9.12 -10.87
CA GLY A 245 -16.38 -8.17 -11.87
C GLY A 245 -17.52 -7.25 -11.41
N ASN A 246 -17.75 -7.11 -10.10
CA ASN A 246 -18.89 -6.36 -9.55
C ASN A 246 -18.67 -5.75 -8.15
N ASP A 247 -17.45 -5.81 -7.61
CA ASP A 247 -17.13 -5.28 -6.28
C ASP A 247 -16.32 -3.98 -6.41
N ASP A 248 -16.72 -2.93 -5.71
CA ASP A 248 -16.07 -1.60 -5.67
C ASP A 248 -15.70 -1.13 -4.26
N ASN A 249 -15.85 -2.02 -3.29
CA ASN A 249 -15.54 -1.75 -1.90
C ASN A 249 -15.16 -3.04 -1.18
N PHE A 250 -14.27 -2.91 -0.21
CA PHE A 250 -13.62 -4.05 0.42
C PHE A 250 -13.43 -3.78 1.92
N ILE A 251 -13.82 -4.75 2.75
CA ILE A 251 -13.46 -4.80 4.16
C ILE A 251 -12.42 -5.89 4.33
N TYR A 252 -11.26 -5.51 4.86
CA TYR A 252 -10.12 -6.41 4.98
C TYR A 252 -9.30 -6.08 6.22
N GLY A 253 -8.68 -7.10 6.79
CA GLY A 253 -7.96 -6.93 8.04
C GLY A 253 -7.10 -8.13 8.34
N GLY A 254 -6.42 -8.08 9.47
CA GLY A 254 -5.48 -9.11 9.86
C GLY A 254 -4.61 -8.68 11.01
N VAL A 255 -3.51 -9.40 11.20
CA VAL A 255 -2.55 -9.15 12.28
C VAL A 255 -1.16 -9.13 11.69
N SER A 256 -0.36 -8.15 12.07
CA SER A 256 1.08 -8.19 11.87
C SER A 256 1.85 -8.29 13.17
N VAL A 257 3.03 -8.90 13.08
CA VAL A 257 4.02 -8.94 14.15
C VAL A 257 5.28 -8.28 13.61
N SER A 258 5.77 -7.27 14.33
CA SER A 258 6.98 -6.51 13.98
C SER A 258 8.06 -6.73 15.02
N MET A 259 9.30 -6.85 14.55
CA MET A 259 10.51 -6.99 15.33
C MET A 259 11.48 -5.88 14.94
N ALA A 260 11.70 -4.91 15.83
CA ALA A 260 12.56 -3.75 15.57
C ALA A 260 13.83 -3.80 16.44
N PHE A 261 14.99 -3.39 15.89
CA PHE A 261 16.30 -3.34 16.56
C PHE A 261 17.12 -2.13 16.14
#